data_AF-A0A1H2IMK6-F1
#
_entry.id   AF-A0A1H2IMK6-F1
#
_cell.length_a   1.000
_cell.length_b   1.000
_cell.length_c   1.000
_cell.angle_alpha   90.00
_cell.angle_beta   90.00
_cell.angle_gamma   90.00
#
_symmetry.space_group_name_H-M   'P 1'
#
loop_
_entity.id
_entity.type
_entity.pdbx_description
1 polymer ?
#
loop_
_entity_poly.entity_id
_entity_poly.type
_entity_poly.pdbx_seq_one_letter_code
_entity_poly.pdbx_strand_id
1 'polypeptide(L)' 'MKKRIEFLFYPGMVALGITGPLDVFQAVNEIFSGSGRENEGDEMFFSALMPGPVPTSSGLRLHADNRPEKEVTNSFAEV' A
#
# COMPACT_ATOMS: atom_id res chain seq x y z
N MET A 1 10.10 -15.74 5.79
CA MET A 1 9.27 -15.47 4.61
C MET A 1 8.60 -14.12 4.85
N LYS A 2 8.69 -13.20 3.89
CA LYS A 2 8.03 -11.91 4.01
C LYS A 2 6.52 -12.05 3.91
N LYS A 3 5.79 -11.24 4.66
CA LYS A 3 4.34 -11.14 4.56
C LYS A 3 4.01 -10.14 3.46
N ARG A 4 3.03 -10.46 2.62
CA ARG A 4 2.53 -9.53 1.60
C ARG A 4 1.60 -8.51 2.26
N ILE A 5 1.89 -7.23 2.07
CA ILE A 5 1.04 -6.10 2.47
C ILE A 5 0.64 -5.34 1.22
N GLU A 6 -0.67 -5.27 0.93
CA GLU A 6 -1.19 -4.58 -0.24
C GLU A 6 -1.87 -3.27 0.16
N PHE A 7 -1.37 -2.17 -0.38
CA PHE A 7 -1.96 -0.85 -0.30
C PHE A 7 -2.82 -0.61 -1.53
N LEU A 8 -4.12 -0.51 -1.31
CA LEU A 8 -5.09 -0.27 -2.37
C LEU A 8 -5.46 1.21 -2.45
N PHE A 9 -5.13 1.83 -3.58
CA PHE A 9 -5.31 3.25 -3.83
C PHE A 9 -6.62 3.55 -4.54
N TYR A 10 -7.33 4.56 -4.03
CA TYR A 10 -8.57 5.07 -4.61
C TYR A 10 -8.45 6.57 -4.91
N PRO A 11 -9.02 7.06 -6.02
CA PRO A 11 -9.08 8.48 -6.29
C PRO A 11 -9.74 9.25 -5.14
N GLY A 12 -9.13 10.36 -4.73
CA GLY A 12 -9.64 11.21 -3.65
C GLY A 12 -9.30 10.71 -2.24
N MET A 13 -8.52 9.62 -2.09
CA MET A 13 -8.06 9.17 -0.78
C MET A 13 -7.21 10.24 -0.06
N VAL A 14 -7.24 10.20 1.27
CA VAL A 14 -6.36 11.03 2.11
C VAL A 14 -4.99 10.37 2.19
N ALA A 15 -3.96 11.02 1.64
CA ALA A 15 -2.60 10.49 1.60
C ALA A 15 -2.05 10.08 2.97
N LEU A 16 -2.41 10.83 4.02
CA LEU A 16 -1.92 10.59 5.38
C LEU A 16 -2.37 9.24 5.95
N GLY A 17 -3.53 8.73 5.51
CA GLY A 17 -4.00 7.38 5.88
C GLY A 17 -3.16 6.26 5.28
N ILE A 18 -2.38 6.56 4.24
CA ILE A 18 -1.47 5.63 3.57
C ILE A 18 -0.04 5.74 4.13
N THR A 19 0.46 6.97 4.28
CA THR A 19 1.86 7.20 4.66
C THR A 19 2.16 6.75 6.08
N GLY A 20 1.20 6.88 7.01
CA GLY A 20 1.39 6.42 8.40
C GLY A 20 1.72 4.93 8.50
N PRO A 21 0.86 4.03 8.00
CA PRO A 21 1.16 2.59 7.97
C PRO A 21 2.42 2.25 7.15
N LEU A 22 2.64 2.95 6.03
CA LEU A 22 3.82 2.75 5.18
C LEU A 22 5.12 2.95 5.96
N ASP A 23 5.23 4.04 6.73
CA ASP A 23 6.41 4.34 7.55
C ASP A 23 6.68 3.24 8.58
N VAL A 24 5.62 2.68 9.19
CA VAL A 24 5.75 1.58 10.16
C VAL A 24 6.31 0.32 9.51
N PHE A 25 5.75 -0.11 8.37
CA PHE A 25 6.24 -1.31 7.68
C PHE A 25 7.67 -1.12 7.15
N GLN A 26 8.01 0.07 6.66
CA GLN A 26 9.37 0.40 6.25
C GLN A 26 10.36 0.34 7.43
N ALA A 27 10.03 0.97 8.56
CA ALA A 27 10.89 0.95 9.74
C ALA A 27 11.13 -0.49 10.26
N VAL A 28 10.10 -1.33 10.24
CA VAL A 28 10.24 -2.76 10.60
C VAL A 28 11.17 -3.49 9.64
N ASN A 29 11.02 -3.26 8.33
CA ASN A 29 11.90 -3.83 7.32
C ASN A 29 13.36 -3.40 7.49
N GLU A 30 13.61 -2.13 7.80
CA GLU A 30 14.96 -1.61 8.06
C GLU A 30 15.63 -2.31 9.25
N ILE A 31 14.87 -2.55 10.34
CA ILE A 31 15.37 -3.30 11.51
C ILE A 31 15.76 -4.73 11.12
N PHE A 32 14.98 -5.40 10.29
CA PHE A 32 15.30 -6.76 9.84
C PHE A 32 16.49 -6.81 8.88
N SER A 33 16.58 -5.87 7.94
CA SER A 33 17.73 -5.74 7.05
C SER A 33 19.04 -5.46 7.82
N GLY A 34 18.99 -4.65 8.87
CA GLY A 34 20.16 -4.38 9.73
C GLY A 34 20.58 -5.53 10.65
N SER A 35 19.78 -6.60 10.76
CA SER A 35 20.02 -7.73 11.67
C SER A 35 20.25 -9.08 10.97
N GLY A 36 20.46 -9.08 9.65
CA GLY A 36 20.65 -10.30 8.84
C GLY A 36 19.39 -11.14 8.69
N ARG A 37 18.21 -10.56 8.95
CA ARG A 37 16.89 -11.20 8.88
C ARG A 37 16.11 -10.73 7.65
N GLU A 38 16.80 -10.55 6.54
CA GLU A 38 16.27 -9.95 5.29
C GLU A 38 15.08 -10.71 4.69
N ASN A 39 14.94 -12.00 5.03
CA ASN A 39 13.82 -12.86 4.64
C ASN A 39 12.57 -12.71 5.52
N GLU A 40 12.61 -11.83 6.52
CA GLU A 40 11.50 -11.47 7.42
C GLU A 40 10.96 -10.06 7.09
N GLY A 41 9.87 -9.69 7.75
CA GLY A 41 9.18 -8.41 7.53
C GLY A 41 8.11 -8.49 6.46
N ASP A 42 7.90 -7.37 5.78
CA ASP A 42 6.77 -7.12 4.90
C ASP A 42 7.24 -6.74 3.49
N GLU A 43 6.55 -7.26 2.48
CA GLU A 43 6.72 -6.86 1.09
C GLU A 43 5.49 -6.05 0.70
N MET A 44 5.71 -4.78 0.35
CA MET A 44 4.66 -3.81 0.12
C MET A 44 4.33 -3.73 -1.36
N PHE A 45 3.05 -3.85 -1.68
CA PHE A 45 2.53 -3.74 -3.04
C PHE A 45 1.56 -2.57 -3.12
N PHE A 46 1.74 -1.73 -4.13
CA PHE A 46 0.88 -0.58 -4.38
C PHE A 46 -0.02 -0.89 -5.57
N SER A 47 -1.32 -0.96 -5.32
CA SER A 47 -2.32 -1.42 -6.28
C SER A 47 -3.42 -0.39 -6.47
N ALA A 48 -3.99 -0.34 -7.66
CA ALA A 48 -5.20 0.42 -7.96
C ALA A 48 -6.00 -0.30 -9.04
N LEU A 49 -7.27 0.10 -9.25
CA LEU A 49 -8.11 -0.47 -10.31
C LEU A 49 -7.42 -0.44 -11.68
N MET A 50 -6.63 0.61 -11.94
CA MET A 50 -5.71 0.69 -13.06
C MET A 50 -4.33 1.13 -12.56
N PRO A 51 -3.23 0.47 -12.97
CA PRO A 51 -1.88 0.93 -12.66
C PRO A 51 -1.63 2.35 -13.17
N GLY A 52 -0.81 3.10 -12.44
CA GLY A 52 -0.44 4.48 -12.76
C GLY A 52 -0.74 5.47 -11.63
N PRO A 53 -0.75 6.77 -11.94
CA PRO A 53 -0.94 7.81 -10.93
C PRO A 53 -2.39 7.87 -10.42
N VAL A 54 -2.57 7.81 -9.10
CA VAL A 54 -3.84 7.94 -8.40
C VAL A 54 -3.88 9.27 -7.63
N PRO A 55 -4.81 10.18 -7.95
CA PRO A 55 -4.89 11.48 -7.30
C PRO A 55 -5.44 11.35 -5.87
N THR A 56 -4.80 12.05 -4.92
CA THR A 56 -5.25 12.17 -3.53
C THR A 56 -6.16 13.40 -3.37
N SER A 57 -6.86 13.53 -2.24
CA SER A 57 -7.66 14.71 -1.92
C SER A 57 -6.84 16.00 -1.77
N SER A 58 -5.53 15.91 -1.53
CA SER A 58 -4.61 17.05 -1.44
C SER A 58 -4.04 17.49 -2.79
N GLY A 59 -4.39 16.81 -3.89
CA GLY A 59 -3.85 17.09 -5.23
C GLY A 59 -2.51 16.43 -5.55
N LEU A 60 -1.90 15.71 -4.60
CA LEU A 60 -0.75 14.85 -4.87
C LEU A 60 -1.17 13.61 -5.66
N ARG A 61 -0.21 12.91 -6.26
CA ARG A 61 -0.44 11.66 -6.99
C ARG A 61 0.46 10.57 -6.43
N LEU A 62 -0.14 9.48 -5.94
CA LEU A 62 0.58 8.26 -5.58
C LEU A 62 0.61 7.32 -6.78
N HIS A 63 1.71 6.61 -6.99
CA HIS A 63 1.83 5.68 -8.11
C HIS A 63 1.43 4.28 -7.66
N ALA A 64 0.50 3.65 -8.37
CA ALA A 64 0.17 2.24 -8.23
C ALA A 64 0.86 1.43 -9.33
N ASP A 65 1.61 0.41 -8.95
CA ASP A 65 2.36 -0.42 -9.90
C ASP A 65 1.49 -1.57 -10.44
N ASN A 66 0.48 -1.99 -9.67
CA ASN A 66 -0.26 -3.22 -9.90
C ASN A 66 -1.78 -3.02 -9.96
N ARG A 67 -2.47 -4.04 -10.47
CA ARG A 67 -3.88 -4.28 -10.18
C ARG A 67 -4.02 -5.13 -8.91
N PRO A 68 -5.15 -5.06 -8.20
CA PRO A 68 -5.36 -5.86 -6.99
C PRO A 68 -5.35 -7.35 -7.34
N GLU A 69 -4.70 -8.18 -6.52
CA GLU A 69 -4.63 -9.63 -6.76
C GLU A 69 -5.98 -10.33 -6.60
N LYS A 70 -6.90 -9.76 -5.81
CA LYS A 70 -8.28 -10.22 -5.65
C LYS A 70 -9.22 -9.13 -6.13
N GLU A 71 -10.27 -9.53 -6.87
CA GLU A 71 -11.35 -8.60 -7.20
C GLU A 71 -11.93 -8.03 -5.92
N VAL A 72 -11.83 -6.70 -5.78
CA VAL A 72 -12.46 -5.98 -4.68
C VAL A 72 -13.92 -5.82 -5.09
N THR A 73 -14.77 -6.75 -4.68
CA THR A 73 -16.21 -6.59 -4.81
C THR A 73 -16.63 -5.40 -3.95
N ASN A 74 -17.30 -4.42 -4.57
CA ASN A 74 -17.84 -3.24 -3.89
C ASN A 74 -18.85 -3.67 -2.81
N SER A 75 -18.40 -3.94 -1.59
CA SER A 75 -19.24 -4.25 -0.43
C SER A 75 -19.57 -3.02 0.43
N PHE A 76 -19.23 -1.81 -0.02
CA PHE A 76 -19.49 -0.56 0.71
C PHE A 76 -20.74 0.20 0.24
N ALA A 77 -21.72 -0.49 -0.38
CA ALA A 77 -22.96 0.14 -0.84
C ALA A 77 -24.11 0.16 0.18
N GLU A 78 -23.89 -0.27 1.43
CA GLU A 78 -24.91 -0.21 2.48
C GLU A 78 -24.35 0.35 3.78
N VAL A 79 -24.41 1.69 3.93
CA VAL A 79 -24.57 2.37 5.23
C VAL A 79 -25.49 3.57 5.04
#